data_AF-A0A3N6C5M2-F1
#
_entry.id   AF-A0A3N6C5M2-F1
#
_cell.length_a   1.000
_cell.length_b   1.000
_cell.length_c   1.000
_cell.angle_alpha   90.00
_cell.angle_beta   90.00
_cell.angle_gamma   90.00
#
_symmetry.space_group_name_H-M   'P 1'
#
loop_
_entity.id
_entity.type
_entity.pdbx_description
1 polymer ?
#
loop_
_entity_poly.entity_id
_entity_poly.type
_entity_poly.pdbx_seq_one_letter_code
_entity_poly.pdbx_strand_id
1 'polypeptide(L)'
;MGVQIVYEQLGKIQGYYNKIFRVPIIHINENAENPLFVCSHELGHAINHPDTDTSFLKKYTLLSNDKIEVEANTFAVELLLPDDVLLDLIHTNYTIYDAFRANGIPEEFVYLKKFNK
;
A
#
# COMPACT_ATOMS: atom_id res chain seq x y z
N MET A 1 9.23 -8.57 -12.27
CA MET A 1 8.76 -9.31 -11.07
C MET A 1 7.57 -10.17 -11.48
N GLY A 2 7.46 -11.39 -10.94
CA GLY A 2 6.34 -12.31 -11.20
C GLY A 2 5.47 -12.48 -9.97
N VAL A 3 4.84 -11.39 -9.51
CA VAL A 3 3.88 -11.40 -8.40
C VAL A 3 2.49 -11.66 -8.98
N GLN A 4 1.78 -12.65 -8.48
CA GLN A 4 0.41 -12.92 -8.89
C GLN A 4 -0.55 -12.08 -8.05
N ILE A 5 -1.55 -11.46 -8.68
CA ILE A 5 -2.60 -10.72 -8.00
C ILE A 5 -3.90 -11.50 -8.15
N VAL A 6 -4.60 -11.73 -7.03
CA VAL A 6 -5.88 -12.44 -6.97
C VAL A 6 -6.90 -11.57 -6.25
N TYR A 7 -8.08 -11.42 -6.86
CA TYR A 7 -9.24 -10.80 -6.22
C TYR A 7 -10.17 -11.90 -5.71
N GLU A 8 -10.59 -11.81 -4.44
CA GLU A 8 -11.49 -12.78 -3.83
C GLU A 8 -12.28 -12.17 -2.65
N GLN A 9 -13.31 -12.87 -2.17
CA GLN A 9 -14.09 -12.40 -1.02
C GLN A 9 -13.39 -12.74 0.30
N LEU A 10 -12.74 -11.75 0.90
CA LEU A 10 -11.96 -11.90 2.14
C LEU A 10 -12.72 -11.49 3.42
N GLY A 11 -14.03 -11.31 3.31
CA GLY A 11 -14.87 -10.84 4.41
C GLY A 11 -14.42 -9.47 4.91
N LYS A 12 -13.87 -9.42 6.13
CA LYS A 12 -13.44 -8.17 6.79
C LYS A 12 -12.01 -7.74 6.45
N ILE A 13 -11.20 -8.63 5.88
CA ILE A 13 -9.79 -8.38 5.53
C ILE A 13 -9.76 -7.61 4.22
N GLN A 14 -8.86 -6.63 4.09
CA GLN A 14 -8.77 -5.79 2.87
C GLN A 14 -7.87 -6.43 1.80
N GLY A 15 -6.81 -7.10 2.23
CA GLY A 15 -5.91 -7.90 1.38
C GLY A 15 -4.90 -8.62 2.27
N TYR A 16 -4.06 -9.47 1.67
CA TYR A 16 -2.88 -10.03 2.32
C TYR A 16 -1.91 -10.57 1.27
N TYR A 17 -0.64 -10.58 1.62
CA TYR A 17 0.43 -11.20 0.87
C TYR A 17 0.76 -12.59 1.41
N ASN A 18 1.08 -13.55 0.54
CA ASN A 18 1.73 -14.80 0.93
C ASN A 18 2.69 -15.31 -0.16
N LYS A 19 3.46 -16.34 0.17
CA LYS A 19 4.29 -17.08 -0.80
C LYS A 19 3.87 -18.55 -0.85
N ILE A 20 3.50 -19.03 -2.03
CA ILE A 20 3.24 -20.45 -2.27
C ILE A 20 4.32 -20.99 -3.21
N PHE A 21 5.10 -21.98 -2.78
CA PHE A 21 6.23 -22.54 -3.56
C PHE A 21 7.21 -21.47 -4.10
N ARG A 22 7.52 -20.44 -3.30
CA ARG A 22 8.34 -19.27 -3.67
C ARG A 22 7.71 -18.34 -4.71
N VAL A 23 6.47 -18.56 -5.11
CA VAL A 23 5.70 -17.62 -5.93
C VAL A 23 5.00 -16.62 -5.00
N PRO A 24 5.33 -15.32 -5.07
CA PRO A 24 4.64 -14.29 -4.31
C PRO A 24 3.24 -14.06 -4.87
N ILE A 25 2.23 -14.07 -4.00
CA ILE A 25 0.83 -13.83 -4.35
C ILE A 25 0.26 -12.75 -3.44
N ILE A 26 -0.40 -11.77 -4.04
CA ILE A 26 -1.13 -10.72 -3.35
C ILE A 26 -2.62 -10.98 -3.54
N HIS A 27 -3.31 -11.15 -2.43
CA HIS A 27 -4.75 -11.33 -2.38
C HIS A 27 -5.40 -10.00 -2.01
N ILE A 28 -6.38 -9.56 -2.79
CA ILE A 28 -7.11 -8.31 -2.58
C ILE A 28 -8.58 -8.66 -2.40
N ASN A 29 -9.23 -8.07 -1.40
CA ASN A 29 -10.67 -8.24 -1.24
C ASN A 29 -11.39 -7.55 -2.40
N GLU A 30 -12.35 -8.25 -3.02
CA GLU A 30 -13.26 -7.65 -4.02
C GLU A 30 -13.98 -6.41 -3.48
N ASN A 31 -14.19 -6.35 -2.17
CA ASN A 31 -14.82 -5.22 -1.47
C ASN A 31 -13.82 -4.32 -0.74
N ALA A 32 -12.54 -4.32 -1.16
CA ALA A 32 -11.55 -3.42 -0.58
C ALA A 32 -11.92 -1.96 -0.85
N GLU A 33 -11.73 -1.10 0.15
CA GLU A 33 -12.05 0.33 0.06
C GLU A 33 -11.05 1.06 -0.84
N ASN A 34 -9.76 0.76 -0.65
CA ASN A 34 -8.66 1.33 -1.43
C ASN A 34 -7.80 0.20 -2.03
N PRO A 35 -8.31 -0.54 -3.04
CA PRO A 35 -7.66 -1.76 -3.53
C PRO A 35 -6.24 -1.51 -4.07
N LEU A 36 -5.99 -0.33 -4.65
CA LEU A 36 -4.68 0.05 -5.17
C LEU A 36 -3.67 0.29 -4.04
N PHE A 37 -4.09 0.97 -2.98
CA PHE A 37 -3.28 1.14 -1.77
C PHE A 37 -2.98 -0.19 -1.10
N VAL A 38 -4.00 -1.04 -0.91
CA VAL A 38 -3.85 -2.40 -0.35
C VAL A 38 -2.84 -3.20 -1.17
N CYS A 39 -2.98 -3.22 -2.50
CA CYS A 39 -2.04 -3.93 -3.36
C CYS A 39 -0.61 -3.40 -3.20
N SER A 40 -0.44 -2.08 -3.12
CA SER A 40 0.87 -1.45 -3.00
C SER A 40 1.50 -1.71 -1.63
N HIS A 41 0.69 -1.75 -0.57
CA HIS A 41 1.10 -2.13 0.78
C HIS A 41 1.60 -3.58 0.81
N GLU A 42 0.82 -4.52 0.28
CA GLU A 42 1.21 -5.94 0.20
C GLU A 42 2.45 -6.16 -0.68
N LEU A 43 2.61 -5.34 -1.74
CA LEU A 43 3.83 -5.34 -2.54
C LEU A 43 5.03 -4.84 -1.72
N GLY A 44 4.84 -3.85 -0.85
CA GLY A 44 5.84 -3.39 0.11
C GLY A 44 6.32 -4.53 1.01
N HIS A 45 5.40 -5.35 1.54
CA HIS A 45 5.76 -6.57 2.28
C HIS A 45 6.53 -7.56 1.42
N ALA A 46 6.08 -7.80 0.20
CA ALA A 46 6.72 -8.75 -0.70
C ALA A 46 8.17 -8.38 -1.05
N ILE A 47 8.47 -7.08 -1.16
CA ILE A 47 9.77 -6.53 -1.55
C ILE A 47 10.68 -6.31 -0.35
N ASN A 48 10.20 -5.60 0.68
CA ASN A 48 11.03 -5.19 1.81
C ASN A 48 11.12 -6.25 2.91
N HIS A 49 10.10 -7.10 3.01
CA HIS A 49 9.91 -8.06 4.10
C HIS A 49 9.67 -9.50 3.61
N PRO A 50 10.44 -10.00 2.62
CA PRO A 50 10.13 -11.25 1.91
C PRO A 50 10.15 -12.50 2.79
N ASP A 51 10.91 -12.51 3.89
CA ASP A 51 11.15 -13.70 4.72
C ASP A 51 10.47 -13.62 6.09
N THR A 52 9.55 -12.68 6.26
CA THR A 52 8.80 -12.48 7.51
C THR A 52 7.51 -13.29 7.46
N ASP A 53 7.33 -14.22 8.40
CA ASP A 53 6.17 -15.12 8.53
C ASP A 53 4.84 -14.41 8.91
N THR A 54 4.75 -13.09 8.76
CA THR A 54 3.69 -12.25 9.35
C THR A 54 2.44 -12.09 8.49
N SER A 55 2.23 -12.95 7.50
CA SER A 55 1.12 -12.91 6.53
C SER A 55 -0.24 -13.37 7.10
N PHE A 56 -0.72 -12.74 8.18
CA PHE A 56 -2.13 -12.73 8.51
C PHE A 56 -2.57 -11.29 8.79
N LEU A 57 -2.82 -10.57 7.70
CA LEU A 57 -3.36 -9.22 7.72
C LEU A 57 -4.83 -9.26 8.23
N LYS A 58 -5.02 -9.15 9.54
CA LYS A 58 -6.34 -8.83 10.10
C LYS A 58 -6.57 -7.32 9.89
N LYS A 59 -7.83 -6.90 9.72
CA LYS A 59 -8.34 -5.53 9.50
C LYS A 59 -7.71 -4.38 10.32
N TYR A 60 -6.86 -4.67 11.31
CA TYR A 60 -6.21 -3.74 12.24
C TYR A 60 -4.73 -3.43 11.93
N THR A 61 -4.10 -4.03 10.91
CA THR A 61 -2.67 -3.80 10.59
C THR A 61 -2.38 -2.49 9.84
N LEU A 62 -3.32 -1.98 9.04
CA LEU A 62 -3.14 -0.72 8.30
C LEU A 62 -2.80 0.47 9.23
N LEU A 63 -3.28 0.43 10.48
CA LEU A 63 -3.01 1.43 11.52
C LEU A 63 -2.05 0.93 12.61
N SER A 64 -1.35 -0.18 12.38
CA SER A 64 -0.34 -0.66 13.32
C SER A 64 0.88 0.28 13.31
N ASN A 65 1.46 0.50 14.49
CA ASN A 65 2.74 1.20 14.64
C ASN A 65 3.93 0.25 14.56
N ASP A 66 3.70 -1.02 14.18
CA ASP A 66 4.78 -1.98 13.95
C ASP A 66 5.65 -1.50 12.80
N LYS A 67 6.97 -1.57 12.99
CA LYS A 67 7.96 -1.04 12.05
C LYS A 67 7.74 -1.55 10.62
N ILE A 68 7.45 -2.85 10.47
CA ILE A 68 7.18 -3.51 9.17
C ILE A 68 5.94 -2.92 8.49
N GLU A 69 4.86 -2.67 9.24
CA GLU A 69 3.63 -2.08 8.70
C GLU A 69 3.84 -0.62 8.31
N VAL A 70 4.60 0.14 9.10
CA VAL A 70 4.99 1.52 8.74
C VAL A 70 5.85 1.55 7.49
N GLU A 71 6.80 0.62 7.34
CA GLU A 71 7.65 0.49 6.16
C GLU A 71 6.84 0.11 4.91
N ALA A 72 5.87 -0.81 5.03
CA ALA A 72 4.96 -1.18 3.94
C ALA A 72 4.00 -0.04 3.55
N ASN A 73 3.42 0.65 4.53
CA ASN A 73 2.60 1.84 4.28
C ASN A 73 3.39 2.96 3.61
N THR A 74 4.62 3.22 4.06
CA THR A 74 5.50 4.22 3.45
C THR A 74 5.84 3.83 2.01
N PHE A 75 6.15 2.55 1.77
CA PHE A 75 6.38 2.04 0.42
C PHE A 75 5.16 2.29 -0.49
N ALA A 76 3.95 1.99 0.00
CA ALA A 76 2.72 2.20 -0.78
C ALA A 76 2.50 3.69 -1.14
N VAL A 77 2.71 4.60 -0.18
CA VAL A 77 2.58 6.04 -0.40
C VAL A 77 3.57 6.53 -1.45
N GLU A 78 4.85 6.17 -1.31
CA GLU A 78 5.90 6.62 -2.23
C GLU A 78 5.79 5.98 -3.62
N LEU A 79 5.25 4.76 -3.72
CA LEU A 79 4.98 4.11 -5.00
C LEU A 79 3.80 4.75 -5.74
N LEU A 80 2.72 5.09 -5.03
CA LEU A 80 1.49 5.62 -5.63
C LEU A 80 1.52 7.12 -5.85
N LEU A 81 2.31 7.85 -5.07
CA LEU A 81 2.50 9.28 -5.22
C LEU A 81 3.99 9.61 -5.21
N PRO A 82 4.72 9.29 -6.30
CA PRO A 82 6.11 9.67 -6.43
C PRO A 82 6.29 11.20 -6.54
N ASP A 83 7.50 11.68 -6.24
CA ASP A 83 7.77 13.13 -6.13
C ASP A 83 7.58 13.87 -7.46
N ASP A 84 7.79 13.22 -8.59
CA ASP A 84 7.55 13.76 -9.94
C ASP A 84 6.09 14.12 -10.17
N VAL A 85 5.15 13.27 -9.72
CA VAL A 85 3.71 13.56 -9.76
C VAL A 85 3.38 14.80 -8.94
N LEU A 86 4.07 15.02 -7.82
CA LEU A 86 3.88 16.22 -7.00
C LEU A 86 4.46 17.47 -7.66
N LEU A 87 5.60 17.37 -8.33
CA LEU A 87 6.22 18.50 -9.06
C LEU A 87 5.26 19.08 -10.11
N ASP A 88 4.54 18.23 -10.83
CA ASP A 88 3.55 18.65 -11.83
C ASP A 88 2.37 19.41 -11.19
N LEU A 89 2.07 19.16 -9.92
CA LEU A 89 0.97 19.78 -9.19
C LEU A 89 1.33 21.12 -8.53
N ILE A 90 2.63 21.44 -8.38
CA ILE A 90 3.11 22.66 -7.67
C ILE A 90 2.54 23.96 -8.27
N HIS A 91 2.27 23.97 -9.57
CA HIS A 91 1.74 25.15 -10.27
C HIS A 91 0.21 25.19 -10.34
N THR A 92 -0.46 24.32 -9.60
CA THR A 92 -1.92 24.20 -9.59
C THR A 92 -2.48 24.53 -8.20
N ASN A 93 -3.81 24.60 -8.07
CA ASN A 93 -4.48 24.72 -6.77
C ASN A 93 -4.69 23.35 -6.08
N TYR A 94 -4.04 22.27 -6.53
CA TYR A 94 -4.15 20.96 -5.89
C TYR A 94 -3.44 20.95 -4.55
N THR A 95 -4.15 20.48 -3.52
CA THR A 95 -3.55 20.19 -2.22
C THR A 95 -2.94 18.79 -2.20
N ILE A 96 -2.12 18.51 -1.18
CA ILE A 96 -1.60 17.16 -0.95
C ILE A 96 -2.74 16.14 -0.74
N TYR A 97 -3.85 16.53 -0.11
CA TYR A 97 -5.02 15.68 0.08
C TYR A 97 -5.75 15.39 -1.23
N ASP A 98 -5.76 16.33 -2.17
CA ASP A 98 -6.30 16.09 -3.51
C ASP A 98 -5.44 15.07 -4.27
N ALA A 99 -4.11 15.16 -4.14
CA ALA A 99 -3.19 14.19 -4.71
C ALA A 99 -3.37 12.79 -4.11
N PHE A 100 -3.53 12.68 -2.80
CA PHE A 100 -3.80 11.41 -2.11
C PHE A 100 -5.09 10.75 -2.61
N ARG A 101 -6.20 11.51 -2.62
CA ARG A 101 -7.50 11.02 -3.11
C ARG A 101 -7.45 10.60 -4.58
N ALA A 102 -6.79 11.40 -5.42
CA ALA A 102 -6.66 11.10 -6.85
C ALA A 102 -5.87 9.80 -7.12
N ASN A 103 -4.94 9.44 -6.24
CA ASN A 103 -4.12 8.24 -6.34
C ASN A 103 -4.64 7.06 -5.48
N GLY A 104 -5.84 7.18 -4.91
CA GLY A 104 -6.46 6.12 -4.10
C GLY A 104 -5.71 5.82 -2.80
N ILE A 105 -5.00 6.81 -2.25
CA ILE A 105 -4.26 6.71 -0.98
C ILE A 105 -5.15 7.26 0.14
N PRO A 106 -5.38 6.49 1.23
CA PRO A 106 -6.12 6.99 2.39
C PRO A 106 -5.43 8.20 3.03
N GLU A 107 -6.20 9.24 3.35
CA GLU A 107 -5.67 10.53 3.84
C GLU A 107 -4.96 10.39 5.20
N GLU A 108 -5.27 9.37 5.99
CA GLU A 108 -4.59 9.09 7.24
C GLU A 108 -3.09 8.84 7.08
N PHE A 109 -2.61 8.45 5.89
CA PHE A 109 -1.20 8.20 5.60
C PHE A 109 -0.44 9.42 5.07
N VAL A 110 -1.07 10.61 5.03
CA VAL A 110 -0.44 11.83 4.49
C VAL A 110 0.89 12.17 5.18
N TYR A 111 1.01 11.87 6.48
CA TYR A 111 2.22 12.12 7.26
C TYR A 111 3.42 11.24 6.87
N LEU A 112 3.20 10.16 6.12
CA LEU A 112 4.25 9.27 5.63
C LEU A 112 4.94 9.82 4.37
N LYS A 113 4.28 10.72 3.63
CA LYS A 113 4.87 11.30 2.42
C LYS A 113 6.04 12.19 2.79
N LYS A 114 7.23 11.86 2.30
CA LYS A 114 8.45 12.65 2.54
C LYS A 114 8.89 13.32 1.26
N PHE A 115 9.05 14.64 1.30
CA PHE A 115 9.69 15.38 0.23
C PHE A 115 11.20 15.23 0.39
N ASN A 116 11.86 14.54 -0.54
CA ASN A 116 13.31 14.59 -0.60
C ASN A 116 13.73 16.02 -0.99
N LYS A 117 14.51 16.66 -0.11
CA LYS A 117 15.13 17.97 -0.37
C LYS A 117 16.29 17.85 -1.33
#